data_AF-A0A3C0VYP4-F1
#
_entry.id   AF-A0A3C0VYP4-F1
#
_cell.length_a   1.000
_cell.length_b   1.000
_cell.length_c   1.000
_cell.angle_alpha   90.00
_cell.angle_beta   90.00
_cell.angle_gamma   90.00
#
_symmetry.space_group_name_H-M   'P 1'
#
loop_
_entity.id
_entity.type
_entity.pdbx_description
1 polymer ?
#
loop_
_entity_poly.entity_id
_entity_poly.type
_entity_poly.pdbx_seq_one_letter_code
_entity_poly.pdbx_strand_id
1 'polypeptide(L)' 'EGEFQFFTANEIGQLDIPRTDREQIWPLFQKHRGGFFSGHFHCLEGDAFEWTLEESRPATATQHE' A
#
# COMPACT_ATOMS: atom_id res chain seq x y z
N GLU A 1 2.16 5.74 -20.38
CA GLU A 1 1.13 5.30 -19.41
C GLU A 1 0.49 4.03 -19.96
N GLY A 2 0.28 3.02 -19.12
CA GLY A 2 -0.16 1.67 -19.53
C GLY A 2 -1.68 1.52 -19.62
N GLU A 3 -2.15 0.28 -19.68
CA GLU A 3 -3.58 -0.06 -19.72
C GLU A 3 -4.16 -0.23 -18.31
N PHE A 4 -5.37 0.29 -18.10
CA PHE A 4 -6.09 0.11 -16.84
C PHE A 4 -6.71 -1.29 -16.77
N GLN A 5 -6.48 -2.01 -15.67
CA GLN A 5 -7.00 -3.36 -15.45
C GLN A 5 -7.36 -3.60 -13.97
N PHE A 6 -8.25 -4.55 -13.73
CA PHE A 6 -8.61 -4.99 -12.38
C PHE A 6 -7.83 -6.25 -12.01
N PHE A 7 -7.31 -6.29 -10.78
CA PHE A 7 -6.54 -7.40 -10.24
C PHE A 7 -7.06 -7.79 -8.85
N THR A 8 -7.04 -9.08 -8.55
CA THR A 8 -7.25 -9.61 -7.21
C THR A 8 -6.04 -9.32 -6.32
N ALA A 9 -6.25 -9.41 -5.00
CA ALA A 9 -5.19 -9.16 -4.03
C ALA A 9 -3.95 -10.05 -4.21
N ASN A 10 -4.14 -11.29 -4.68
CA ASN A 10 -3.06 -12.23 -4.90
C ASN A 10 -2.29 -11.96 -6.21
N GLU A 11 -2.94 -11.32 -7.20
CA GLU A 11 -2.32 -10.99 -8.48
C GLU A 11 -1.33 -9.81 -8.36
N ILE A 12 -1.55 -8.90 -7.40
CA ILE A 12 -0.69 -7.71 -7.18
C ILE A 12 0.79 -8.08 -7.04
N GLY A 13 1.10 -9.19 -6.37
CA GLY A 13 2.49 -9.64 -6.18
C GLY A 13 3.22 -10.04 -7.47
N GLN A 14 2.49 -10.31 -8.54
CA GLN A 14 3.02 -10.71 -9.84
C GLN A 14 3.07 -9.56 -10.86
N LEU A 15 2.51 -8.39 -10.53
CA LEU A 15 2.47 -7.25 -11.43
C LEU A 15 3.82 -6.56 -11.50
N ASP A 16 4.16 -6.03 -12.68
CA ASP A 16 5.30 -5.14 -12.88
C ASP A 16 4.97 -3.72 -12.38
N ILE A 17 4.79 -3.60 -11.06
CA ILE A 17 4.57 -2.35 -10.33
C ILE A 17 5.84 -1.98 -9.55
N PRO A 18 6.01 -0.70 -9.17
CA PRO A 18 7.15 -0.29 -8.38
C PRO A 18 7.28 -1.13 -7.10
N ARG A 19 8.51 -1.41 -6.72
CA ARG A 19 8.83 -2.21 -5.53
C ARG A 19 8.17 -1.63 -4.28
N THR A 20 8.13 -0.31 -4.14
CA THR A 20 7.49 0.43 -3.05
C THR A 20 6.00 0.09 -2.92
N ASP A 21 5.29 -0.01 -4.04
CA ASP A 21 3.88 -0.36 -4.07
C ASP A 21 3.66 -1.80 -3.60
N ARG A 22 4.49 -2.73 -4.10
CA ARG A 22 4.41 -4.15 -3.76
C ARG A 22 4.77 -4.43 -2.29
N GLU A 23 5.82 -3.79 -1.78
CA GLU A 23 6.40 -4.07 -0.46
C GLU A 23 5.80 -3.24 0.67
N GLN A 24 5.32 -2.00 0.40
CA GLN A 24 4.80 -1.12 1.45
C GLN A 24 3.35 -0.71 1.26
N ILE A 25 3.02 -0.09 0.12
CA ILE A 25 1.68 0.50 -0.08
C ILE A 25 0.61 -0.59 -0.04
N TRP A 26 0.83 -1.71 -0.74
CA TRP A 26 -0.15 -2.79 -0.80
C TRP A 26 -0.39 -3.48 0.54
N PRO A 27 0.63 -3.87 1.33
CA PRO A 27 0.42 -4.36 2.69
C PRO A 27 -0.28 -3.34 3.61
N LEU A 28 0.07 -2.06 3.52
CA LEU A 28 -0.58 -1.01 4.31
C LEU A 28 -2.05 -0.83 3.92
N PHE A 29 -2.35 -0.86 2.62
CA PHE A 29 -3.72 -0.84 2.11
C PHE A 29 -4.54 -2.01 2.65
N GLN A 30 -3.98 -3.22 2.63
CA GLN A 30 -4.66 -4.39 3.21
C GLN A 30 -4.90 -4.23 4.71
N LYS A 31 -3.88 -3.79 5.47
CA LYS A 31 -3.96 -3.59 6.93
C LYS A 31 -4.97 -2.50 7.31
N HIS A 32 -5.09 -1.45 6.52
CA HIS A 32 -5.93 -0.29 6.80
C HIS A 32 -7.18 -0.25 5.92
N ARG A 33 -7.62 -1.39 5.38
CA ARG A 33 -8.83 -1.45 4.57
C ARG A 33 -10.03 -1.01 5.42
N GLY A 34 -10.69 0.08 5.03
CA GLY A 34 -11.77 0.72 5.81
C GLY A 34 -11.28 1.68 6.92
N GLY A 35 -9.98 1.89 7.02
CA GLY A 35 -9.34 2.90 7.85
C GLY A 35 -8.60 3.92 7.01
N PHE A 36 -7.56 4.52 7.59
CA PHE A 36 -6.71 5.53 6.96
C PHE A 36 -5.24 5.28 7.32
N PHE A 37 -4.35 5.59 6.39
CA PHE A 37 -2.92 5.70 6.66
C PHE A 37 -2.31 6.77 5.74
N SER A 38 -1.22 7.39 6.20
CA SER A 38 -0.37 8.25 5.39
C SER A 38 1.08 7.88 5.61
N GLY A 39 1.88 7.97 4.56
CA GLY A 39 3.31 7.70 4.62
C GLY A 39 4.08 8.69 3.78
N HIS A 40 5.23 9.08 4.29
CA HIS A 40 6.24 9.81 3.54
C HIS A 40 7.10 8.79 2.80
N PHE A 41 7.18 8.89 1.48
CA PHE A 41 8.03 8.04 0.64
C PHE A 41 9.11 8.89 -0.02
N HIS A 42 10.37 8.55 0.24
CA HIS A 42 11.53 9.17 -0.36
C HIS A 42 12.21 8.17 -1.30
N CYS A 43 11.99 8.36 -2.60
CA CYS A 43 12.64 7.56 -3.63
C CYS A 43 14.08 8.03 -3.81
N LEU A 44 15.04 7.13 -3.60
CA LEU A 44 16.46 7.36 -3.80
C LEU A 44 16.88 6.97 -5.22
N GLU A 45 18.17 7.12 -5.53
CA GLU A 45 18.72 6.68 -6.81
C GLU A 45 18.58 5.15 -6.99
N GLY A 46 18.13 4.73 -8.18
CA GLY A 46 17.82 3.34 -8.48
C GLY A 46 16.50 2.87 -7.84
N ASP A 47 16.50 1.68 -7.25
CA ASP A 47 15.32 1.05 -6.64
C ASP A 47 15.29 1.18 -5.09
N ALA A 48 16.18 2.00 -4.53
CA ALA A 48 16.23 2.26 -3.10
C ALA A 48 15.17 3.29 -2.71
N PHE A 49 14.57 3.11 -1.54
CA PHE A 49 13.64 4.08 -0.98
C PHE A 49 13.70 4.05 0.55
N GLU A 50 13.51 5.22 1.13
CA GLU A 50 13.24 5.39 2.55
C GLU A 50 11.77 5.74 2.71
N TRP A 51 11.16 5.27 3.80
CA TRP A 51 9.77 5.62 4.07
C TRP A 51 9.49 5.67 5.56
N THR A 52 8.51 6.49 5.91
CA THR A 52 8.05 6.64 7.28
C THR A 52 6.53 6.66 7.28
N LEU A 53 5.92 5.90 8.19
CA LEU A 53 4.49 5.96 8.43
C LEU A 53 4.18 7.18 9.31
N GLU A 54 3.44 8.14 8.77
CA GLU A 54 3.11 9.40 9.47
C GLU A 54 1.79 9.27 10.25
N GLU A 55 0.80 8.59 9.67
CA GLU A 55 -0.48 8.30 10.33
C GLU A 55 -0.91 6.86 10.05
N SER A 56 -1.48 6.22 11.07
CA SER A 56 -1.91 4.82 11.01
C SER A 56 -3.19 4.64 11.81
N ARG A 57 -4.32 4.56 11.12
CA ARG A 57 -5.66 4.42 11.71
C ARG A 57 -6.36 3.24 11.05
N PRO A 58 -6.08 1.99 11.49
CA PRO A 58 -6.79 0.83 10.95
C PRO A 58 -8.29 0.97 11.20
N ALA A 59 -9.10 0.30 10.38
CA ALA A 59 -10.54 0.28 10.60
C ALA A 59 -10.81 -0.19 12.03
N THR A 60 -11.49 0.64 12.82
CA THR A 60 -12.01 0.20 14.10
C THR A 60 -13.03 -0.88 13.80
N ALA A 61 -12.86 -2.08 14.35
CA ALA A 61 -13.92 -3.08 14.29
C ALA A 61 -15.16 -2.43 14.90
N THR A 62 -16.15 -2.09 14.06
CA THR A 62 -17.48 -1.76 14.54
C THR A 62 -17.95 -3.00 15.28
N GLN A 63 -17.87 -2.95 16.62
CA GLN A 63 -18.61 -3.87 17.46
C GLN A 63 -20.08 -3.57 17.18
N HIS A 64 -20.67 -4.31 16.24
CA HIS A 64 -22.10 -4.45 16.16
C HIS A 64 -22.50 -5.33 17.34
N GLU A 65 -22.96 -4.68 18.41
CA GLU A 65 -23.77 -5.30 19.47
C GLU A 65 -25.25 -5.23 19.08
#